data_AF-A0A356S3H1-F1
#
_entry.id   AF-A0A356S3H1-F1
#
_cell.length_a   1.000
_cell.length_b   1.000
_cell.length_c   1.000
_cell.angle_alpha   90.00
_cell.angle_beta   90.00
_cell.angle_gamma   90.00
#
_symmetry.space_group_name_H-M   'P 1'
#
loop_
_entity.id
_entity.type
_entity.pdbx_description
1 polymer ?
#
loop_
_entity_poly.entity_id
_entity_poly.type
_entity_poly.pdbx_seq_one_letter_code
_entity_poly.pdbx_strand_id
1 'polypeptide(L)'
;MICENLLKSLSSKLSRRRLLRLAAALPLLSKSTAVMAAQQSDKAAATQQRALSRIAFGSCAHQDKDQPIWSDIMGSQPELFVFLGDNIYGDSDNPEVLAAKYAKLAAKPGFSSLRQQIEVIATWDDHDYGRNDAGREYPSKEASRKLLLDFFGEPASSERRTRPDGIYTSYLYGESGQKVQVILLDLRWNRSAITRIQDPQRQQERAAKDRGPYDVSLSAEAELLGERQWAWLEQQLQVEADVRIIGSSIQLLAEFTGWETWANFPKERQRFIELLERYQTEPIVIISGDVHWAEFSRIDETANG
;
A
#
# COMPACT_ATOMS: atom_id res chain seq x y z
N MET A 1 -11.92 -3.36 36.77
CA MET A 1 -12.57 -4.48 37.48
C MET A 1 -12.19 -5.74 36.72
N ILE A 2 -11.59 -6.68 37.46
CA ILE A 2 -10.82 -7.87 37.08
C ILE A 2 -11.47 -8.72 35.97
N CYS A 3 -10.66 -9.21 35.02
CA CYS A 3 -10.67 -10.61 34.58
C CYS A 3 -9.44 -10.92 33.70
N GLU A 4 -8.33 -11.24 34.38
CA GLU A 4 -7.27 -12.11 33.87
C GLU A 4 -7.76 -13.57 33.86
N ASN A 5 -7.11 -14.39 33.01
CA ASN A 5 -7.11 -15.86 32.94
C ASN A 5 -7.92 -16.47 31.79
N LEU A 6 -7.25 -16.71 30.66
CA LEU A 6 -7.43 -17.94 29.90
C LEU A 6 -6.19 -18.26 29.03
N LEU A 7 -5.03 -18.48 29.65
CA LEU A 7 -3.82 -18.99 28.98
C LEU A 7 -3.15 -20.08 29.82
N LYS A 8 -3.79 -21.25 29.93
CA LYS A 8 -3.15 -22.50 30.34
C LYS A 8 -3.86 -23.68 29.71
N SER A 9 -3.35 -24.17 28.59
CA SER A 9 -3.26 -25.59 28.24
C SER A 9 -2.87 -25.71 26.78
N LEU A 10 -1.68 -26.25 26.52
CA LEU A 10 -1.37 -27.27 25.50
C LEU A 10 0.10 -27.17 25.10
N SER A 11 0.95 -27.77 25.93
CA SER A 11 2.25 -28.28 25.52
C SER A 11 2.05 -29.64 24.86
N SER A 12 2.61 -29.82 23.65
CA SER A 12 3.44 -30.97 23.26
C SER A 12 3.30 -31.30 21.77
N LYS A 13 4.40 -31.18 21.01
CA LYS A 13 5.16 -32.33 20.46
C LYS A 13 6.23 -31.86 19.48
N LEU A 14 7.43 -32.40 19.70
CA LEU A 14 8.65 -32.24 18.93
C LEU A 14 8.56 -32.87 17.54
N SER A 15 9.34 -32.34 16.58
CA SER A 15 10.24 -33.18 15.77
C SER A 15 11.32 -32.37 15.03
N ARG A 16 12.58 -32.77 15.26
CA ARG A 16 13.81 -32.31 14.58
C ARG A 16 14.11 -33.20 13.37
N ARG A 17 14.79 -32.63 12.34
CA ARG A 17 15.84 -33.18 11.43
C ARG A 17 15.67 -32.54 10.03
N ARG A 18 16.67 -32.17 9.22
CA ARG A 18 18.15 -32.22 9.22
C ARG A 18 18.63 -31.22 8.15
N LEU A 19 19.65 -30.42 8.46
CA LEU A 19 20.38 -29.58 7.49
C LEU A 19 21.49 -30.40 6.82
N LEU A 20 21.58 -30.34 5.49
CA LEU A 20 22.76 -30.73 4.71
C LEU A 20 23.47 -29.46 4.24
N ARG A 21 24.72 -29.28 4.67
CA ARG A 21 25.61 -28.19 4.25
C ARG A 21 26.35 -28.63 2.99
N LEU A 22 26.22 -27.88 1.89
CA LEU A 22 27.24 -27.84 0.84
C LEU A 22 28.15 -26.65 1.11
N ALA A 23 29.45 -26.90 1.23
CA ALA A 23 30.47 -25.86 1.24
C ALA A 23 30.77 -25.45 -0.21
N ALA A 24 30.59 -24.18 -0.54
CA ALA A 24 31.07 -23.58 -1.77
C ALA A 24 32.12 -22.51 -1.42
N ALA A 25 33.23 -22.51 -2.16
CA ALA A 25 34.36 -21.63 -1.99
C ALA A 25 33.97 -20.15 -2.19
N LEU A 26 34.36 -19.29 -1.24
CA LEU A 26 34.21 -17.83 -1.38
C LEU A 26 35.41 -17.22 -2.11
N PRO A 27 35.21 -16.37 -3.13
CA PRO A 27 36.22 -15.42 -3.55
C PRO A 27 36.34 -14.31 -2.52
N LEU A 28 37.57 -13.82 -2.30
CA LEU A 28 37.87 -12.66 -1.45
C LEU A 28 37.21 -11.40 -2.02
N LEU A 29 36.00 -11.09 -1.57
CA LEU A 29 35.38 -9.79 -1.75
C LEU A 29 36.10 -8.76 -0.89
N SER A 30 36.38 -7.59 -1.49
CA SER A 30 36.94 -6.44 -0.79
C SER A 30 36.13 -6.14 0.47
N LYS A 31 36.79 -6.10 1.62
CA LYS A 31 36.16 -5.94 2.95
C LYS A 31 35.23 -4.72 3.08
N SER A 32 35.32 -3.73 2.20
CA SER A 32 34.51 -2.51 2.26
C SER A 32 33.08 -2.63 1.71
N THR A 33 32.82 -3.52 0.74
CA THR A 33 31.46 -3.71 0.18
C THR A 33 30.62 -4.70 0.98
N ALA A 34 31.26 -5.71 1.58
CA ALA A 34 30.60 -6.71 2.42
C ALA A 34 30.04 -6.12 3.74
N VAL A 35 30.67 -5.09 4.30
CA VAL A 35 30.22 -4.45 5.55
C VAL A 35 28.94 -3.64 5.35
N MET A 36 28.81 -2.90 4.23
CA MET A 36 27.57 -2.16 3.93
C MET A 36 26.40 -3.06 3.59
N ALA A 37 26.64 -4.14 2.83
CA ALA A 37 25.59 -5.12 2.51
C ALA A 37 25.07 -5.86 3.76
N ALA A 38 25.96 -6.22 4.69
CA ALA A 38 25.59 -6.87 5.96
C ALA A 38 24.79 -5.93 6.89
N GLN A 39 25.18 -4.66 7.00
CA GLN A 39 24.43 -3.68 7.79
C GLN A 39 23.01 -3.43 7.24
N GLN A 40 22.83 -3.55 5.92
CA GLN A 40 21.54 -3.34 5.28
C GLN A 40 20.62 -4.57 5.37
N SER A 41 21.19 -5.78 5.33
CA SER A 41 20.44 -7.03 5.61
C SER A 41 20.03 -7.14 7.08
N ASP A 42 20.92 -6.76 8.01
CA ASP A 42 20.64 -6.80 9.45
C ASP A 42 19.55 -5.80 9.84
N LYS A 43 19.52 -4.62 9.20
CA LYS A 43 18.48 -3.61 9.44
C LYS A 43 17.12 -4.07 8.92
N ALA A 44 17.04 -4.64 7.72
CA ALA A 44 15.79 -5.17 7.14
C ALA A 44 15.24 -6.39 7.90
N ALA A 45 16.11 -7.28 8.38
CA ALA A 45 15.72 -8.40 9.23
C ALA A 45 15.28 -7.95 10.63
N ALA A 46 15.92 -6.92 11.20
CA ALA A 46 15.55 -6.35 12.50
C ALA A 46 14.21 -5.59 12.45
N THR A 47 13.87 -4.91 11.34
CA THR A 47 12.53 -4.29 11.20
C THR A 47 11.41 -5.31 11.15
N GLN A 48 11.63 -6.48 10.56
CA GLN A 48 10.62 -7.54 10.46
C GLN A 48 10.32 -8.24 11.80
N GLN A 49 11.25 -8.21 12.77
CA GLN A 49 11.05 -8.86 14.09
C GLN A 49 10.37 -7.96 15.13
N ARG A 50 10.19 -6.68 14.83
CA ARG A 50 9.58 -5.72 15.74
C ARG A 50 8.06 -5.87 15.76
N ALA A 51 7.48 -6.09 16.93
CA ALA A 51 6.03 -6.04 17.11
C ALA A 51 5.51 -4.59 16.90
N LEU A 52 4.34 -4.46 16.28
CA LEU A 52 3.66 -3.17 16.08
C LEU A 52 2.41 -3.09 16.95
N SER A 53 2.26 -1.98 17.69
CA SER A 53 1.05 -1.70 18.46
C SER A 53 0.26 -0.48 17.97
N ARG A 54 0.93 0.48 17.31
CA ARG A 54 0.34 1.69 16.73
C ARG A 54 0.88 1.90 15.32
N ILE A 55 -0.04 1.96 14.37
CA ILE A 55 0.25 2.26 12.97
C ILE A 55 -0.55 3.50 12.62
N ALA A 56 0.13 4.53 12.13
CA ALA A 56 -0.50 5.70 11.54
C ALA A 56 -0.54 5.53 10.02
N PHE A 57 -1.51 6.14 9.36
CA PHE A 57 -1.61 6.14 7.90
C PHE A 57 -2.21 7.43 7.39
N GLY A 58 -1.98 7.74 6.11
CA GLY A 58 -2.55 8.90 5.46
C GLY A 58 -2.20 8.98 3.97
N SER A 59 -2.78 9.96 3.30
CA SER A 59 -2.60 10.26 1.88
C SER A 59 -2.74 11.76 1.63
N CYS A 60 -2.62 12.20 0.38
CA CYS A 60 -3.00 13.55 -0.06
C CYS A 60 -2.22 14.68 0.65
N ALA A 61 -0.96 14.40 0.99
CA ALA A 61 -0.07 15.32 1.70
C ALA A 61 0.55 16.32 0.72
N HIS A 62 -0.27 17.23 0.17
CA HIS A 62 0.16 18.15 -0.87
C HIS A 62 1.39 18.98 -0.47
N GLN A 63 2.48 18.81 -1.21
CA GLN A 63 3.81 19.38 -0.92
C GLN A 63 3.85 20.92 -0.92
N ASP A 64 2.89 21.58 -1.54
CA ASP A 64 2.83 23.04 -1.64
C ASP A 64 1.97 23.66 -0.52
N LYS A 65 1.23 22.84 0.24
CA LYS A 65 0.40 23.29 1.37
C LYS A 65 1.13 23.16 2.69
N ASP A 66 0.69 23.89 3.71
CA ASP A 66 1.10 23.64 5.08
C ASP A 66 0.58 22.27 5.54
N GLN A 67 1.40 21.57 6.32
CA GLN A 67 1.11 20.21 6.79
C GLN A 67 1.27 20.15 8.31
N PRO A 68 0.39 20.81 9.09
CA PRO A 68 0.49 20.82 10.55
C PRO A 68 0.24 19.44 11.17
N ILE A 69 -0.44 18.55 10.45
CA ILE A 69 -0.86 17.22 10.92
C ILE A 69 0.30 16.34 11.43
N TRP A 70 1.54 16.59 10.97
CA TRP A 70 2.70 15.82 11.39
C TRP A 70 2.96 15.88 12.91
N SER A 71 2.63 17.00 13.58
CA SER A 71 2.80 17.08 15.04
C SER A 71 1.88 16.11 15.77
N ASP A 72 0.63 16.01 15.32
CA ASP A 72 -0.38 15.15 15.94
C ASP A 72 -0.07 13.68 15.68
N ILE A 73 0.37 13.35 14.45
CA ILE A 73 0.86 12.02 14.10
C ILE A 73 2.03 11.64 15.01
N MET A 74 3.05 12.49 15.14
CA MET A 74 4.19 12.22 16.04
C MET A 74 3.77 12.09 17.50
N GLY A 75 2.81 12.91 17.95
CA GLY A 75 2.25 12.85 19.31
C GLY A 75 1.54 11.54 19.64
N SER A 76 1.01 10.84 18.63
CA SER A 76 0.43 9.49 18.78
C SER A 76 1.49 8.38 18.92
N GLN A 77 2.77 8.71 18.76
CA GLN A 77 3.91 7.80 18.86
C GLN A 77 3.73 6.50 18.04
N PRO A 78 3.49 6.60 16.72
CA PRO A 78 3.30 5.43 15.89
C PRO A 78 4.62 4.71 15.68
N GLU A 79 4.53 3.41 15.44
CA GLU A 79 5.68 2.58 15.16
C GLU A 79 5.97 2.48 13.66
N LEU A 80 4.93 2.67 12.85
CA LEU A 80 4.94 2.65 11.39
C LEU A 80 4.01 3.75 10.89
N PHE A 81 4.43 4.46 9.83
CA PHE A 81 3.55 5.31 9.04
C PHE A 81 3.35 4.72 7.64
N VAL A 82 2.09 4.60 7.21
CA VAL A 82 1.73 4.08 5.88
C VAL A 82 1.18 5.20 5.02
N PHE A 83 1.90 5.53 3.95
CA PHE A 83 1.39 6.39 2.88
C PHE A 83 0.59 5.60 1.86
N LEU A 84 -0.61 6.09 1.56
CA LEU A 84 -1.57 5.43 0.67
C LEU A 84 -1.65 6.08 -0.70
N GLY A 85 -0.74 6.99 -1.01
CA GLY A 85 -0.70 7.71 -2.29
C GLY A 85 -0.99 9.19 -2.15
N ASP A 86 -0.95 9.90 -3.29
CA ASP A 86 -0.88 11.36 -3.35
C ASP A 86 0.17 11.92 -2.39
N ASN A 87 1.31 11.23 -2.37
CA ASN A 87 2.46 11.63 -1.57
C ASN A 87 2.94 13.02 -2.02
N ILE A 88 2.82 13.27 -3.33
CA ILE A 88 2.98 14.57 -3.97
C ILE A 88 1.91 14.75 -5.04
N TYR A 89 1.62 15.99 -5.38
CA TYR A 89 0.72 16.35 -6.49
C TYR A 89 1.51 16.55 -7.76
N GLY A 90 1.91 15.46 -8.44
CA GLY A 90 2.91 15.40 -9.52
C GLY A 90 2.44 15.92 -10.89
N ASP A 91 1.31 15.43 -11.39
CA ASP A 91 0.56 15.91 -12.58
C ASP A 91 1.42 16.36 -13.77
N SER A 92 2.41 15.55 -14.16
CA SER A 92 3.29 15.82 -15.29
C SER A 92 3.95 14.56 -15.80
N ASP A 93 4.08 14.46 -17.13
CA ASP A 93 4.91 13.45 -17.80
C ASP A 93 6.41 13.67 -17.59
N ASN A 94 6.79 14.88 -17.18
CA ASN A 94 8.18 15.23 -17.00
C ASN A 94 8.64 14.77 -15.61
N PRO A 95 9.52 13.76 -15.51
CA PRO A 95 9.99 13.25 -14.22
C PRO A 95 10.70 14.31 -13.38
N GLU A 96 11.29 15.35 -13.99
CA GLU A 96 11.91 16.44 -13.24
C GLU A 96 10.90 17.26 -12.42
N VAL A 97 9.65 17.35 -12.89
CA VAL A 97 8.57 18.01 -12.13
C VAL A 97 8.23 17.20 -10.88
N LEU A 98 8.09 15.88 -11.02
CA LEU A 98 7.83 14.99 -9.88
C LEU A 98 9.03 14.97 -8.92
N ALA A 99 10.26 14.92 -9.43
CA ALA A 99 11.48 14.98 -8.62
C ALA A 99 11.53 16.27 -7.78
N ALA A 100 11.23 17.43 -8.39
CA ALA A 100 11.17 18.70 -7.66
C ALA A 100 10.07 18.72 -6.58
N LYS A 101 8.93 18.07 -6.84
CA LYS A 101 7.83 17.97 -5.87
C LYS A 101 8.17 17.04 -4.70
N TYR A 102 8.84 15.92 -4.96
CA TYR A 102 9.42 15.08 -3.91
C TYR A 102 10.46 15.83 -3.07
N ALA A 103 11.31 16.64 -3.70
CA ALA A 103 12.26 17.49 -2.97
C ALA A 103 11.54 18.48 -2.03
N LYS A 104 10.42 19.07 -2.47
CA LYS A 104 9.57 19.92 -1.61
C LYS A 104 8.98 19.16 -0.43
N LEU A 105 8.47 17.94 -0.65
CA LEU A 105 7.96 17.09 0.43
C LEU A 105 9.07 16.76 1.44
N ALA A 106 10.25 16.34 0.99
CA ALA A 106 11.40 16.07 1.86
C ALA A 106 11.82 17.29 2.69
N ALA A 107 11.64 18.50 2.15
CA ALA A 107 11.95 19.75 2.86
C ALA A 107 10.89 20.15 3.90
N LYS A 108 9.73 19.48 3.99
CA LYS A 108 8.72 19.76 5.03
C LYS A 108 9.27 19.36 6.39
N PRO A 109 9.41 20.28 7.36
CA PRO A 109 10.02 19.98 8.66
C PRO A 109 9.32 18.84 9.41
N GLY A 110 7.99 18.83 9.42
CA GLY A 110 7.20 17.79 10.07
C GLY A 110 7.40 16.40 9.44
N PHE A 111 7.35 16.31 8.11
CA PHE A 111 7.60 15.06 7.40
C PHE A 111 9.05 14.59 7.53
N SER A 112 10.02 15.51 7.44
CA SER A 112 11.44 15.20 7.67
C SER A 112 11.66 14.62 9.08
N SER A 113 11.03 15.21 10.10
CA SER A 113 11.11 14.73 11.48
C SER A 113 10.49 13.34 11.65
N LEU A 114 9.33 13.11 11.05
CA LEU A 114 8.66 11.79 11.00
C LEU A 114 9.60 10.73 10.41
N ARG A 115 10.12 10.98 9.20
CA ARG A 115 10.94 10.03 8.45
C ARG A 115 12.28 9.70 9.12
N GLN A 116 12.81 10.57 9.96
CA GLN A 116 14.02 10.33 10.74
C GLN A 116 13.79 9.39 11.94
N GLN A 117 12.57 9.32 12.44
CA GLN A 117 12.24 8.64 13.70
C GLN A 117 11.38 7.39 13.51
N ILE A 118 10.55 7.39 12.46
CA ILE A 118 9.52 6.39 12.23
C ILE A 118 9.75 5.78 10.85
N GLU A 119 9.57 4.46 10.76
CA GLU A 119 9.55 3.78 9.47
C GLU A 119 8.36 4.26 8.64
N VAL A 120 8.63 4.61 7.39
CA VAL A 120 7.62 5.06 6.44
C VAL A 120 7.61 4.11 5.26
N ILE A 121 6.49 3.43 5.05
CA ILE A 121 6.22 2.63 3.85
C ILE A 121 5.16 3.34 3.01
N ALA A 122 5.21 3.12 1.70
CA ALA A 122 4.34 3.86 0.77
C ALA A 122 3.98 3.06 -0.48
N THR A 123 2.76 3.35 -0.96
CA THR A 123 2.34 3.18 -2.36
C THR A 123 2.02 4.55 -2.97
N TRP A 124 1.72 4.60 -4.26
CA TRP A 124 1.24 5.81 -4.95
C TRP A 124 -0.28 5.85 -5.07
N ASP A 125 -0.78 7.02 -5.46
CA ASP A 125 -2.04 7.17 -6.17
C ASP A 125 -1.79 7.91 -7.50
N ASP A 126 -2.82 8.44 -8.15
CA ASP A 126 -2.71 9.03 -9.50
C ASP A 126 -1.78 10.24 -9.56
N HIS A 127 -1.78 11.12 -8.57
CA HIS A 127 -0.99 12.34 -8.65
C HIS A 127 0.51 12.11 -8.57
N ASP A 128 0.98 11.16 -7.75
CA ASP A 128 2.40 10.78 -7.68
C ASP A 128 2.77 9.63 -8.63
N TYR A 129 1.78 8.90 -9.14
CA TYR A 129 1.92 8.12 -10.37
C TYR A 129 2.20 9.03 -11.57
N GLY A 130 1.60 10.23 -11.61
CA GLY A 130 2.06 11.35 -12.43
C GLY A 130 0.98 12.11 -13.20
N ARG A 131 -0.29 11.70 -13.15
CA ARG A 131 -1.41 12.41 -13.79
C ARG A 131 -2.70 12.01 -13.10
N ASN A 132 -3.55 12.98 -12.79
CA ASN A 132 -4.92 12.78 -12.33
C ASN A 132 -5.64 11.68 -13.15
N ASP A 133 -6.23 10.72 -12.45
CA ASP A 133 -6.98 9.58 -12.97
C ASP A 133 -6.25 8.73 -14.02
N ALA A 134 -4.92 8.75 -14.08
CA ALA A 134 -4.18 7.98 -15.08
C ALA A 134 -3.92 6.54 -14.64
N GLY A 135 -4.02 5.61 -15.59
CA GLY A 135 -3.79 4.18 -15.39
C GLY A 135 -2.64 3.66 -16.24
N ARG A 136 -2.85 2.49 -16.85
CA ARG A 136 -1.81 1.79 -17.63
C ARG A 136 -1.28 2.58 -18.83
N GLU A 137 -2.09 3.51 -19.35
CA GLU A 137 -1.79 4.34 -20.52
C GLU A 137 -0.77 5.45 -20.25
N TYR A 138 -0.46 5.74 -18.98
CA TYR A 138 0.49 6.79 -18.63
C TYR A 138 1.92 6.45 -19.10
N PRO A 139 2.52 7.24 -20.02
CA PRO A 139 3.78 6.87 -20.67
C PRO A 139 4.99 6.92 -19.74
N SER A 140 4.98 7.81 -18.74
CA SER A 140 6.13 8.05 -17.85
C SER A 140 6.07 7.26 -16.55
N LYS A 141 5.17 6.26 -16.42
CA LYS A 141 4.97 5.47 -15.18
C LYS A 141 6.24 4.81 -14.65
N GLU A 142 7.13 4.41 -15.55
CA GLU A 142 8.44 3.86 -15.22
C GLU A 142 9.35 4.86 -14.50
N ALA A 143 9.35 6.11 -14.97
CA ALA A 143 10.12 7.18 -14.35
C ALA A 143 9.52 7.55 -12.98
N SER A 144 8.19 7.62 -12.87
CA SER A 144 7.50 7.82 -11.58
C SER A 144 7.82 6.72 -10.57
N ARG A 145 7.84 5.44 -11.01
CA ARG A 145 8.28 4.29 -10.20
C ARG A 145 9.67 4.50 -9.64
N LYS A 146 10.62 4.85 -10.50
CA LYS A 146 11.98 5.11 -10.06
C LYS A 146 12.01 6.20 -8.99
N LEU A 147 11.32 7.32 -9.23
CA LEU A 147 11.29 8.45 -8.29
C LEU A 147 10.66 8.08 -6.95
N LEU A 148 9.51 7.41 -6.93
CA LEU A 148 8.85 6.99 -5.69
C LEU A 148 9.74 6.02 -4.89
N LEU A 149 10.27 4.99 -5.55
CA LEU A 149 11.08 3.97 -4.89
C LEU A 149 12.40 4.53 -4.38
N ASP A 150 13.04 5.43 -5.14
CA ASP A 150 14.24 6.14 -4.67
C ASP A 150 13.91 7.07 -3.51
N PHE A 151 12.79 7.80 -3.60
CA PHE A 151 12.36 8.72 -2.57
C PHE A 151 12.12 8.01 -1.25
N PHE A 152 11.43 6.87 -1.22
CA PHE A 152 11.20 6.11 0.02
C PHE A 152 12.34 5.15 0.39
N GLY A 153 13.43 5.13 -0.38
CA GLY A 153 14.63 4.35 -0.05
C GLY A 153 14.47 2.84 -0.23
N GLU A 154 13.65 2.42 -1.19
CA GLU A 154 13.46 1.01 -1.55
C GLU A 154 14.82 0.36 -1.92
N PRO A 155 15.15 -0.85 -1.42
CA PRO A 155 16.40 -1.53 -1.76
C PRO A 155 16.61 -1.68 -3.27
N ALA A 156 17.85 -1.57 -3.73
CA ALA A 156 18.20 -1.74 -5.15
C ALA A 156 17.87 -3.14 -5.69
N SER A 157 17.88 -4.15 -4.83
CA SER A 157 17.52 -5.54 -5.15
C SER A 157 16.02 -5.82 -5.10
N SER A 158 15.20 -4.84 -4.74
CA SER A 158 13.75 -5.04 -4.62
C SER A 158 13.12 -5.35 -5.96
N GLU A 159 12.27 -6.37 -5.98
CA GLU A 159 11.51 -6.76 -7.16
C GLU A 159 10.58 -5.64 -7.64
N ARG A 160 10.14 -4.74 -6.74
CA ARG A 160 9.35 -3.54 -7.10
C ARG A 160 10.03 -2.67 -8.15
N ARG A 161 11.36 -2.71 -8.25
CA ARG A 161 12.14 -1.91 -9.21
C ARG A 161 12.12 -2.48 -10.62
N THR A 162 11.78 -3.75 -10.80
CA THR A 162 11.97 -4.46 -12.07
C THR A 162 10.75 -5.25 -12.53
N ARG A 163 9.81 -5.60 -11.65
CA ARG A 163 8.61 -6.33 -12.06
C ARG A 163 7.79 -5.53 -13.07
N PRO A 164 7.18 -6.17 -14.08
CA PRO A 164 6.59 -5.46 -15.21
C PRO A 164 5.17 -4.90 -14.93
N ASP A 165 4.68 -5.05 -13.71
CA ASP A 165 3.26 -4.99 -13.34
C ASP A 165 2.99 -4.17 -12.07
N GLY A 166 3.91 -3.28 -11.66
CA GLY A 166 3.65 -2.27 -10.63
C GLY A 166 4.64 -2.26 -9.46
N ILE A 167 4.23 -1.64 -8.36
CA ILE A 167 5.05 -1.44 -7.15
C ILE A 167 4.46 -2.08 -5.89
N TYR A 168 3.44 -2.92 -6.03
CA TYR A 168 2.77 -3.58 -4.89
C TYR A 168 3.75 -4.38 -4.03
N THR A 169 3.50 -4.48 -2.73
CA THR A 169 4.44 -5.12 -1.80
C THR A 169 3.78 -5.55 -0.51
N SER A 170 4.49 -6.31 0.30
CA SER A 170 4.02 -6.87 1.56
C SER A 170 5.13 -6.80 2.60
N TYR A 171 4.78 -6.41 3.82
CA TYR A 171 5.67 -6.35 4.96
C TYR A 171 5.08 -7.20 6.08
N LEU A 172 5.93 -7.96 6.77
CA LEU A 172 5.55 -8.76 7.93
C LEU A 172 6.35 -8.26 9.13
N TYR A 173 5.63 -7.92 10.19
CA TYR A 173 6.19 -7.40 11.43
C TYR A 173 5.83 -8.31 12.61
N GLY A 174 6.74 -8.40 13.57
CA GLY A 174 6.53 -9.09 14.84
C GLY A 174 6.74 -10.60 14.77
N GLU A 175 6.44 -11.26 15.88
CA GLU A 175 6.55 -12.70 16.07
C GLU A 175 5.17 -13.33 16.26
N SER A 176 5.10 -14.67 16.32
CA SER A 176 3.84 -15.42 16.50
C SER A 176 3.00 -14.88 17.67
N GLY A 177 1.72 -14.61 17.42
CA GLY A 177 0.79 -14.02 18.40
C GLY A 177 0.79 -12.48 18.38
N GLN A 178 1.68 -11.85 17.60
CA GLN A 178 1.78 -10.41 17.36
C GLN A 178 2.18 -10.10 15.90
N LYS A 179 1.94 -11.02 14.97
CA LYS A 179 2.29 -10.86 13.55
C LYS A 179 1.32 -9.89 12.89
N VAL A 180 1.84 -8.77 12.41
CA VAL A 180 1.08 -7.82 11.59
C VAL A 180 1.60 -7.87 10.17
N GLN A 181 0.73 -8.23 9.23
CA GLN A 181 1.04 -8.13 7.80
C GLN A 181 0.45 -6.84 7.24
N VAL A 182 1.27 -6.04 6.57
CA VAL A 182 0.83 -4.87 5.81
C VAL A 182 1.04 -5.13 4.33
N ILE A 183 -0.05 -5.24 3.58
CA ILE A 183 -0.07 -5.43 2.13
C ILE A 183 -0.37 -4.08 1.49
N LEU A 184 0.47 -3.60 0.59
CA LEU A 184 0.22 -2.40 -0.19
C LEU A 184 -0.07 -2.77 -1.65
N LEU A 185 -1.26 -2.43 -2.11
CA LEU A 185 -1.68 -2.61 -3.49
C LEU A 185 -1.15 -1.47 -4.37
N ASP A 186 -1.22 -1.70 -5.67
CA ASP A 186 -0.95 -0.75 -6.75
C ASP A 186 -2.19 -0.74 -7.64
N LEU A 187 -2.91 0.38 -7.66
CA LEU A 187 -4.19 0.51 -8.37
C LEU A 187 -4.07 1.40 -9.61
N ARG A 188 -2.84 1.66 -10.06
CA ARG A 188 -2.55 2.57 -11.19
C ARG A 188 -1.88 1.84 -12.34
N TRP A 189 -0.86 1.01 -12.06
CA TRP A 189 0.01 0.46 -13.10
C TRP A 189 -0.73 -0.33 -14.18
N ASN A 190 -1.64 -1.21 -13.74
CA ASN A 190 -2.43 -2.08 -14.60
C ASN A 190 -3.84 -1.54 -14.81
N ARG A 191 -4.23 -0.42 -14.22
CA ARG A 191 -5.62 0.03 -14.29
C ARG A 191 -6.01 0.41 -15.72
N SER A 192 -7.15 -0.05 -16.21
CA SER A 192 -7.70 0.42 -17.49
C SER A 192 -8.32 1.82 -17.36
N ALA A 193 -8.58 2.49 -18.49
CA ALA A 193 -9.22 3.81 -18.47
C ALA A 193 -10.55 3.81 -17.68
N ILE A 194 -10.81 4.87 -16.92
CA ILE A 194 -12.08 5.03 -16.18
C ILE A 194 -13.18 5.45 -17.14
N THR A 195 -14.35 4.84 -17.00
CA THR A 195 -15.54 5.19 -17.77
C THR A 195 -16.10 6.54 -17.31
N ARG A 196 -16.17 7.51 -18.22
CA ARG A 196 -16.83 8.80 -17.99
C ARG A 196 -18.26 8.78 -18.51
N ILE A 197 -19.19 9.35 -17.74
CA ILE A 197 -20.56 9.60 -18.19
C ILE A 197 -20.47 10.52 -19.42
N GLN A 198 -21.14 10.17 -20.52
CA GLN A 198 -21.15 10.99 -21.74
C GLN A 198 -22.38 11.92 -21.83
N ASP A 199 -23.46 11.56 -21.13
CA ASP A 199 -24.71 12.32 -21.12
C ASP A 199 -24.54 13.63 -20.31
N PRO A 200 -24.68 14.83 -20.93
CA PRO A 200 -24.48 16.10 -20.23
C PRO A 200 -25.48 16.37 -19.12
N GLN A 201 -26.72 15.89 -19.25
CA GLN A 201 -27.73 16.07 -18.21
C GLN A 201 -27.39 15.22 -16.98
N ARG A 202 -27.00 13.96 -17.17
CA ARG A 202 -26.52 13.10 -16.07
C ARG A 202 -25.26 13.67 -15.41
N GLN A 203 -24.33 14.24 -16.19
CA GLN A 203 -23.17 14.94 -15.62
C GLN A 203 -23.60 16.13 -14.74
N GLN A 204 -24.53 16.96 -15.24
CA GLN A 204 -25.05 18.10 -14.48
C GLN A 204 -25.79 17.66 -13.21
N GLU A 205 -26.61 16.62 -13.29
CA GLU A 205 -27.32 16.04 -12.13
C GLU A 205 -26.36 15.49 -11.07
N ARG A 206 -25.22 14.92 -11.49
CA ARG A 206 -24.17 14.48 -10.57
C ARG A 206 -23.43 15.64 -9.94
N ALA A 207 -23.01 16.61 -10.74
CA ALA A 207 -22.33 17.81 -10.26
C ALA A 207 -23.20 18.58 -9.25
N ALA A 208 -24.52 18.66 -9.47
CA ALA A 208 -25.47 19.27 -8.53
C ALA A 208 -25.59 18.54 -7.18
N LYS A 209 -25.02 17.34 -7.06
CA LYS A 209 -24.97 16.51 -5.84
C LYS A 209 -23.54 16.29 -5.35
N ASP A 210 -22.57 17.08 -5.83
CA ASP A 210 -21.14 16.97 -5.54
C ASP A 210 -20.55 15.58 -5.85
N ARG A 211 -21.11 14.90 -6.88
CA ARG A 211 -20.65 13.58 -7.32
C ARG A 211 -19.74 13.68 -8.53
N GLY A 212 -18.74 12.79 -8.57
CA GLY A 212 -17.82 12.70 -9.69
C GLY A 212 -18.46 12.22 -11.00
N PRO A 213 -17.79 12.49 -12.14
CA PRO A 213 -18.31 12.25 -13.49
C PRO A 213 -18.15 10.80 -13.97
N TYR A 214 -17.77 9.86 -13.09
CA TYR A 214 -17.42 8.49 -13.47
C TYR A 214 -18.59 7.53 -13.37
N ASP A 215 -18.70 6.63 -14.35
CA ASP A 215 -19.67 5.55 -14.36
C ASP A 215 -18.98 4.20 -14.09
N VAL A 216 -19.79 3.16 -13.88
CA VAL A 216 -19.27 1.79 -13.77
C VAL A 216 -18.78 1.28 -15.12
N SER A 217 -17.68 0.54 -15.14
CA SER A 217 -17.22 -0.17 -16.32
C SER A 217 -17.68 -1.62 -16.30
N LEU A 218 -18.55 -2.00 -17.23
CA LEU A 218 -19.06 -3.37 -17.39
C LEU A 218 -18.25 -4.20 -18.42
N SER A 219 -17.26 -3.57 -19.06
CA SER A 219 -16.36 -4.21 -20.02
C SER A 219 -15.67 -5.44 -19.41
N ALA A 220 -15.37 -6.44 -20.25
CA ALA A 220 -14.60 -7.61 -19.81
C ALA A 220 -13.11 -7.30 -19.61
N GLU A 221 -12.66 -6.21 -20.22
CA GLU A 221 -11.30 -5.70 -20.25
C GLU A 221 -11.04 -4.64 -19.18
N ALA A 222 -12.05 -4.33 -18.34
CA ALA A 222 -11.93 -3.40 -17.23
C ALA A 222 -11.14 -4.05 -16.09
N GLU A 223 -9.93 -3.55 -15.82
CA GLU A 223 -9.04 -4.11 -14.80
C GLU A 223 -8.50 -3.00 -13.89
N LEU A 224 -8.22 -3.37 -12.63
CA LEU A 224 -7.53 -2.57 -11.62
C LEU A 224 -6.13 -3.13 -11.35
N LEU A 225 -6.06 -4.37 -10.85
CA LEU A 225 -4.81 -4.98 -10.38
C LEU A 225 -4.01 -5.67 -11.49
N GLY A 226 -4.72 -6.31 -12.44
CA GLY A 226 -4.11 -7.22 -13.40
C GLY A 226 -3.73 -8.58 -12.80
N GLU A 227 -3.69 -9.61 -13.64
CA GLU A 227 -3.65 -11.02 -13.19
C GLU A 227 -2.45 -11.41 -12.34
N ARG A 228 -1.27 -10.81 -12.59
CA ARG A 228 -0.06 -11.14 -11.82
C ARG A 228 -0.14 -10.61 -10.38
N GLN A 229 -0.67 -9.42 -10.19
CA GLN A 229 -0.91 -8.86 -8.86
C GLN A 229 -2.02 -9.62 -8.14
N TRP A 230 -3.06 -10.08 -8.85
CA TRP A 230 -4.08 -10.96 -8.30
C TRP A 230 -3.50 -12.28 -7.76
N ALA A 231 -2.72 -12.98 -8.59
CA ALA A 231 -2.07 -14.21 -8.18
C ALA A 231 -1.11 -14.00 -7.02
N TRP A 232 -0.37 -12.88 -7.02
CA TRP A 232 0.49 -12.51 -5.90
C TRP A 232 -0.31 -12.21 -4.62
N LEU A 233 -1.44 -11.50 -4.72
CA LEU A 233 -2.29 -11.17 -3.57
C LEU A 233 -2.86 -12.43 -2.93
N GLU A 234 -3.34 -13.39 -3.73
CA GLU A 234 -3.79 -14.70 -3.25
C GLU A 234 -2.69 -15.46 -2.48
N GLN A 235 -1.43 -15.36 -2.92
CA GLN A 235 -0.30 -15.91 -2.18
C GLN A 235 -0.02 -15.16 -0.87
N GLN A 236 -0.14 -13.82 -0.87
CA GLN A 236 0.07 -13.03 0.34
C GLN A 236 -0.99 -13.27 1.41
N LEU A 237 -2.24 -13.54 1.01
CA LEU A 237 -3.33 -13.87 1.93
C LEU A 237 -3.14 -15.24 2.61
N GLN A 238 -2.24 -16.08 2.11
CA GLN A 238 -1.87 -17.36 2.74
C GLN A 238 -0.70 -17.23 3.72
N VAL A 239 -0.07 -16.05 3.81
CA VAL A 239 0.98 -15.78 4.80
C VAL A 239 0.32 -15.62 6.17
N GLU A 240 0.76 -16.44 7.13
CA GLU A 240 0.25 -16.40 8.50
C GLU A 240 0.45 -15.01 9.15
N ALA A 241 -0.65 -14.40 9.60
CA ALA A 241 -0.68 -13.15 10.33
C ALA A 241 -1.74 -13.20 11.44
N ASP A 242 -1.53 -12.48 12.53
CA ASP A 242 -2.52 -12.30 13.59
C ASP A 242 -3.47 -11.14 13.27
N VAL A 243 -2.99 -10.13 12.52
CA VAL A 243 -3.78 -9.03 11.93
C VAL A 243 -3.24 -8.70 10.56
N ARG A 244 -4.13 -8.46 9.59
CA ARG A 244 -3.76 -8.00 8.25
C ARG A 244 -4.29 -6.60 7.97
N ILE A 245 -3.43 -5.75 7.44
CA ILE A 245 -3.77 -4.42 6.95
C ILE A 245 -3.54 -4.41 5.44
N ILE A 246 -4.55 -3.99 4.67
CA ILE A 246 -4.43 -3.84 3.22
C ILE A 246 -4.57 -2.37 2.85
N GLY A 247 -3.50 -1.79 2.34
CA GLY A 247 -3.46 -0.45 1.79
C GLY A 247 -3.95 -0.42 0.35
N SER A 248 -4.97 0.38 0.10
CA SER A 248 -5.59 0.67 -1.19
C SER A 248 -5.49 2.17 -1.44
N SER A 249 -5.12 2.63 -2.64
CA SER A 249 -5.02 4.07 -2.86
C SER A 249 -6.41 4.74 -2.89
N ILE A 250 -7.36 4.11 -3.59
CA ILE A 250 -8.78 4.54 -3.67
C ILE A 250 -9.70 3.74 -2.73
N GLN A 251 -10.90 4.26 -2.44
CA GLN A 251 -11.86 3.62 -1.52
C GLN A 251 -12.45 2.31 -2.06
N LEU A 252 -12.56 1.27 -1.21
CA LEU A 252 -13.18 -0.02 -1.60
C LEU A 252 -14.71 -0.01 -1.53
N LEU A 253 -15.27 0.53 -0.45
CA LEU A 253 -16.70 0.38 -0.12
C LEU A 253 -17.58 1.53 -0.62
N ALA A 254 -16.99 2.68 -0.93
CA ALA A 254 -17.75 3.84 -1.35
C ALA A 254 -18.27 3.71 -2.78
N GLU A 255 -19.59 3.62 -2.93
CA GLU A 255 -20.29 3.54 -4.23
C GLU A 255 -21.01 4.85 -4.60
N PHE A 256 -21.24 5.73 -3.61
CA PHE A 256 -22.10 6.91 -3.77
C PHE A 256 -21.35 8.13 -4.34
N THR A 257 -20.03 8.20 -4.20
CA THR A 257 -19.23 9.40 -4.48
C THR A 257 -19.26 9.80 -5.95
N GLY A 258 -19.29 8.81 -6.86
CA GLY A 258 -19.13 9.05 -8.30
C GLY A 258 -17.73 9.47 -8.73
N TRP A 259 -16.82 9.66 -7.77
CA TRP A 259 -15.38 9.82 -7.95
C TRP A 259 -14.74 8.44 -8.13
N GLU A 260 -13.42 8.40 -8.31
CA GLU A 260 -12.72 7.15 -8.57
C GLU A 260 -12.72 6.25 -7.33
N THR A 261 -13.30 5.06 -7.44
CA THR A 261 -13.31 4.04 -6.40
C THR A 261 -13.29 2.65 -7.03
N TRP A 262 -13.14 1.62 -6.20
CA TRP A 262 -13.32 0.24 -6.66
C TRP A 262 -14.70 -0.01 -7.29
N ALA A 263 -15.72 0.79 -6.96
CA ALA A 263 -17.06 0.67 -7.52
C ALA A 263 -17.11 0.96 -9.03
N ASN A 264 -16.12 1.70 -9.58
CA ASN A 264 -16.00 1.87 -11.03
C ASN A 264 -15.65 0.55 -11.75
N PHE A 265 -15.09 -0.43 -11.04
CA PHE A 265 -14.62 -1.71 -11.56
C PHE A 265 -15.31 -2.88 -10.81
N PRO A 266 -16.64 -3.08 -11.01
CA PRO A 266 -17.43 -3.97 -10.18
C PRO A 266 -16.94 -5.43 -10.19
N LYS A 267 -16.40 -5.92 -11.31
CA LYS A 267 -15.82 -7.27 -11.40
C LYS A 267 -14.57 -7.43 -10.53
N GLU A 268 -13.68 -6.44 -10.57
CA GLU A 268 -12.45 -6.43 -9.76
C GLU A 268 -12.77 -6.29 -8.27
N ARG A 269 -13.75 -5.44 -7.93
CA ARG A 269 -14.23 -5.29 -6.55
C ARG A 269 -14.85 -6.59 -6.02
N GLN A 270 -15.72 -7.22 -6.80
CA GLN A 270 -16.33 -8.50 -6.43
C GLN A 270 -15.26 -9.57 -6.23
N ARG A 271 -14.31 -9.70 -7.17
CA ARG A 271 -13.17 -10.62 -7.05
C ARG A 271 -12.35 -10.36 -5.80
N PHE A 272 -12.14 -9.10 -5.42
CA PHE A 272 -11.41 -8.76 -4.20
C PHE A 272 -12.13 -9.29 -2.96
N ILE A 273 -13.43 -9.00 -2.86
CA ILE A 273 -14.27 -9.41 -1.73
C ILE A 273 -14.31 -10.95 -1.63
N GLU A 274 -14.54 -11.65 -2.74
CA GLU A 274 -14.54 -13.12 -2.77
C GLU A 274 -13.18 -13.74 -2.38
N LEU A 275 -12.08 -13.09 -2.78
CA LEU A 275 -10.74 -13.54 -2.41
C LEU A 275 -10.50 -13.36 -0.91
N LEU A 276 -10.97 -12.25 -0.32
CA LEU A 276 -10.90 -12.02 1.12
C LEU A 276 -11.75 -13.05 1.86
N GLU A 277 -13.01 -13.27 1.48
CA GLU A 277 -13.89 -14.29 2.07
C GLU A 277 -13.24 -15.68 2.09
N ARG A 278 -12.55 -16.04 1.01
CA ARG A 278 -11.93 -17.35 0.88
C ARG A 278 -10.74 -17.56 1.82
N TYR A 279 -9.93 -16.54 2.04
CA TYR A 279 -8.64 -16.66 2.73
C TYR A 279 -8.58 -15.94 4.09
N GLN A 280 -9.62 -15.19 4.45
CA GLN A 280 -9.67 -14.50 5.73
C GLN A 280 -9.73 -15.51 6.88
N THR A 281 -8.63 -15.61 7.62
CA THR A 281 -8.50 -16.41 8.85
C THR A 281 -8.30 -15.54 10.09
N GLU A 282 -8.08 -14.25 9.88
CA GLU A 282 -7.71 -13.24 10.86
C GLU A 282 -8.47 -11.91 10.60
N PRO A 283 -8.46 -10.96 11.53
CA PRO A 283 -8.99 -9.62 11.29
C PRO A 283 -8.27 -8.91 10.14
N ILE A 284 -9.05 -8.37 9.21
CA ILE A 284 -8.55 -7.56 8.08
C ILE A 284 -9.06 -6.13 8.24
N VAL A 285 -8.15 -5.17 8.11
CA VAL A 285 -8.47 -3.74 8.02
C VAL A 285 -8.00 -3.23 6.67
N ILE A 286 -8.89 -2.56 5.94
CA ILE A 286 -8.55 -1.90 4.67
C ILE A 286 -8.44 -0.41 4.93
N ILE A 287 -7.32 0.18 4.54
CA ILE A 287 -7.05 1.62 4.69
C ILE A 287 -6.91 2.24 3.30
N SER A 288 -7.51 3.41 3.09
CA SER A 288 -7.48 4.12 1.80
C SER A 288 -7.35 5.63 1.90
N GLY A 289 -7.05 6.26 0.76
CA GLY A 289 -6.87 7.70 0.59
C GLY A 289 -7.82 8.31 -0.44
N ASP A 290 -7.27 9.15 -1.34
CA ASP A 290 -7.91 9.82 -2.48
C ASP A 290 -8.90 10.94 -2.13
N VAL A 291 -9.94 10.65 -1.34
CA VAL A 291 -11.15 11.50 -1.29
C VAL A 291 -11.11 12.76 -0.41
N HIS A 292 -9.98 13.08 0.22
CA HIS A 292 -9.81 14.27 1.08
C HIS A 292 -10.78 14.41 2.28
N TRP A 293 -11.39 13.32 2.74
CA TRP A 293 -12.15 13.26 3.99
C TRP A 293 -11.94 11.91 4.69
N ALA A 294 -12.36 11.82 5.95
CA ALA A 294 -12.31 10.58 6.71
C ALA A 294 -13.68 9.87 6.67
N GLU A 295 -13.65 8.56 6.49
CA GLU A 295 -14.81 7.67 6.54
C GLU A 295 -14.40 6.37 7.24
N PHE A 296 -15.34 5.76 7.97
CA PHE A 296 -15.19 4.41 8.49
C PHE A 296 -16.41 3.59 8.09
N SER A 297 -16.17 2.49 7.41
CA SER A 297 -17.20 1.62 6.85
C SER A 297 -16.89 0.17 7.17
N ARG A 298 -17.94 -0.63 7.37
CA ARG A 298 -17.85 -2.05 7.71
C ARG A 298 -18.82 -2.84 6.84
N ILE A 299 -18.35 -3.98 6.31
CA ILE A 299 -19.23 -5.03 5.80
C ILE A 299 -19.36 -6.06 6.92
N ASP A 300 -20.58 -6.28 7.38
CA ASP A 300 -20.88 -7.29 8.41
C ASP A 300 -21.10 -8.69 7.81
N GLU A 301 -21.67 -8.76 6.61
CA GLU A 301 -21.94 -9.98 5.88
C GLU A 301 -21.79 -9.70 4.38
N THR A 302 -21.13 -10.60 3.66
CA THR A 302 -21.13 -10.59 2.20
C THR A 302 -22.27 -11.46 1.69
N ALA A 303 -22.73 -11.24 0.46
CA ALA A 303 -23.93 -11.89 -0.09
C ALA A 303 -23.85 -13.43 -0.23
N ASN A 304 -22.73 -14.05 0.20
CA ASN A 304 -22.52 -15.49 0.24
C ASN A 304 -22.74 -16.12 1.63
N GLY A 305 -23.32 -15.37 2.58
CA GLY A 305 -23.88 -15.90 3.83
C GLY A 305 -25.23 -16.57 3.63
#